data_AF-A0A1C4IAV3-F1
#
_entry.id   AF-A0A1C4IAV3-F1
#
_cell.length_a   1.000
_cell.length_b   1.000
_cell.length_c   1.000
_cell.angle_alpha   90.00
_cell.angle_beta   90.00
_cell.angle_gamma   90.00
#
_symmetry.space_group_name_H-M   'P 1'
#
loop_
_entity.id
_entity.type
_entity.pdbx_description
1 polymer ?
#
loop_
_entity_poly.entity_id
_entity_poly.type
_entity_poly.pdbx_seq_one_letter_code
_entity_poly.pdbx_strand_id
1 'polypeptide(L)'
;MGVETPVRWAGVAGGLAADALVTFSSEPDVDLLYGVPVFGLCVIAGLFAADTIARREPRWLRAADVVPRRIRDYAPRSLTTASAAQAVALLGLLIVAASTASADSDGRPGRALSVTCPAGTYLLSPWPGPHYAVPVLGGLTLGTAACALLLRRITARSGDDDQRRINARAAVGAWGIMVSAPLFAVSATMGLGALSVPCGGATNSLAISGLALGVLISAMTAGHCLCVLLLPQAYVKIRP
;
A
#
# COMPACT_ATOMS: atom_id res chain seq x y z
N MET A 1 0.52 11.44 -29.31
CA MET A 1 0.58 11.24 -27.84
C MET A 1 -0.84 11.25 -27.34
N GLY A 2 -1.36 10.08 -26.93
CA GLY A 2 -2.79 9.90 -26.67
C GLY A 2 -3.24 10.53 -25.35
N VAL A 3 -4.51 10.94 -25.30
CA VAL A 3 -5.22 11.59 -24.18
C VAL A 3 -5.19 10.77 -22.86
N GLU A 4 -4.66 9.55 -22.87
CA GLU A 4 -4.58 8.64 -21.73
C GLU A 4 -3.46 8.99 -20.72
N THR A 5 -2.40 9.68 -21.15
CA THR A 5 -1.33 10.12 -20.23
C THR A 5 -1.79 11.24 -19.27
N PRO A 6 -2.44 12.34 -19.69
CA PRO A 6 -2.79 13.42 -18.76
C PRO A 6 -3.80 12.99 -17.69
N VAL A 7 -4.75 12.09 -17.99
CA VAL A 7 -5.76 11.64 -17.00
C VAL A 7 -5.15 10.72 -15.92
N ARG A 8 -4.16 9.90 -16.28
CA ARG A 8 -3.40 9.09 -15.29
C ARG A 8 -2.59 9.99 -14.35
N TRP A 9 -1.94 11.01 -14.90
CA TRP A 9 -1.22 12.01 -14.11
C TRP A 9 -2.16 12.87 -13.27
N ALA A 10 -3.40 13.10 -13.70
CA ALA A 10 -4.40 13.79 -12.89
C ALA A 10 -4.78 13.02 -11.61
N GLY A 11 -4.80 11.68 -11.63
CA GLY A 11 -4.98 10.86 -10.42
C GLY A 11 -3.82 10.97 -9.43
N VAL A 12 -2.58 10.98 -9.95
CA VAL A 12 -1.37 11.18 -9.14
C VAL A 12 -1.33 12.58 -8.56
N ALA A 13 -1.56 13.60 -9.39
CA ALA A 13 -1.59 15.00 -8.98
C ALA A 13 -2.75 15.29 -8.01
N GLY A 14 -3.93 14.68 -8.24
CA GLY A 14 -5.07 14.77 -7.35
C GLY A 14 -4.82 14.09 -6.01
N GLY A 15 -4.13 12.95 -5.99
CA GLY A 15 -3.68 12.30 -4.75
C GLY A 15 -2.70 13.16 -3.96
N LEU A 16 -1.68 13.71 -4.62
CA LEU A 16 -0.73 14.65 -4.03
C LEU A 16 -1.40 15.92 -3.51
N ALA A 17 -2.36 16.47 -4.26
CA ALA A 17 -3.10 17.66 -3.85
C ALA A 17 -4.02 17.37 -2.67
N ALA A 18 -4.72 16.23 -2.66
CA ALA A 18 -5.57 15.83 -1.54
C ALA A 18 -4.72 15.63 -0.27
N ASP A 19 -3.58 14.96 -0.38
CA ASP A 19 -2.66 14.73 0.73
C ASP A 19 -2.04 16.04 1.27
N ALA A 20 -1.77 17.01 0.39
CA ALA A 20 -1.21 18.31 0.78
C ALA A 20 -2.25 19.31 1.32
N LEU A 21 -3.53 19.18 0.93
CA LEU A 21 -4.56 20.19 1.19
C LEU A 21 -5.64 19.74 2.18
N VAL A 22 -5.77 18.44 2.44
CA VAL A 22 -6.82 17.90 3.32
C VAL A 22 -6.19 17.39 4.60
N THR A 23 -6.53 18.06 5.70
CA THR A 23 -6.24 17.58 7.05
C THR A 23 -7.37 16.64 7.46
N PHE A 24 -7.10 15.34 7.50
CA PHE A 24 -8.02 14.29 7.92
C PHE A 24 -8.08 14.14 9.44
N SER A 25 -7.02 14.54 10.14
CA SER A 25 -6.94 14.52 11.61
C SER A 25 -6.25 15.76 12.16
N SER A 26 -6.70 16.24 13.32
CA SER A 26 -6.00 17.29 14.07
C SER A 26 -4.67 16.81 14.68
N GLU A 27 -4.47 15.49 14.76
CA GLU A 27 -3.22 14.88 15.24
C GLU A 27 -2.30 14.59 14.03
N PRO A 28 -1.11 15.22 13.94
CA PRO A 28 -0.27 15.16 12.74
C PRO A 28 0.20 13.73 12.43
N ASP A 29 0.43 12.91 13.46
CA ASP A 29 0.86 11.51 13.30
C ASP A 29 -0.23 10.67 12.61
N VAL A 30 -1.49 10.92 12.95
CA VAL A 30 -2.66 10.23 12.40
C VAL A 30 -2.96 10.76 11.00
N ASP A 31 -2.79 12.06 10.79
CA ASP A 31 -3.01 12.71 9.49
C ASP A 31 -2.11 12.10 8.40
N LEU A 32 -0.82 11.92 8.71
CA LEU A 32 0.14 11.27 7.81
C LEU A 32 -0.24 9.82 7.49
N LEU A 33 -0.84 9.10 8.44
CA LEU A 33 -1.32 7.71 8.25
C LEU A 33 -2.53 7.63 7.31
N TYR A 34 -3.35 8.69 7.23
CA TYR A 34 -4.44 8.80 6.25
C TYR A 34 -3.94 9.20 4.85
N GLY A 35 -2.86 9.97 4.77
CA GLY A 35 -2.31 10.46 3.51
C GLY A 35 -1.98 9.37 2.49
N VAL A 36 -1.27 8.34 2.94
CA VAL A 36 -0.85 7.19 2.11
C VAL A 36 -2.03 6.44 1.46
N PRO A 37 -3.06 5.98 2.20
CA PRO A 37 -4.22 5.33 1.59
C PRO A 37 -5.05 6.28 0.73
N VAL A 38 -5.15 7.57 1.07
CA VAL A 38 -5.82 8.58 0.25
C VAL A 38 -5.11 8.74 -1.09
N PHE A 39 -3.79 8.89 -1.09
CA PHE A 39 -2.98 8.94 -2.29
C PHE A 39 -3.21 7.70 -3.17
N GLY A 40 -3.13 6.49 -2.58
CA GLY A 40 -3.36 5.24 -3.32
C GLY A 40 -4.77 5.15 -3.91
N LEU A 41 -5.81 5.58 -3.18
CA LEU A 41 -7.19 5.62 -3.67
C LEU A 41 -7.37 6.62 -4.82
N CYS A 42 -6.78 7.82 -4.72
CA CYS A 42 -6.82 8.82 -5.79
C CYS A 42 -6.13 8.33 -7.06
N VAL A 43 -4.99 7.65 -6.94
CA VAL A 43 -4.31 7.03 -8.07
C VAL A 43 -5.20 5.96 -8.72
N ILE A 44 -5.80 5.07 -7.92
CA ILE A 44 -6.73 4.04 -8.43
C ILE A 44 -7.94 4.68 -9.11
N ALA A 45 -8.52 5.73 -8.53
CA ALA A 45 -9.64 6.48 -9.09
C ALA A 45 -9.27 7.15 -10.42
N GLY A 46 -8.08 7.75 -10.53
CA GLY A 46 -7.57 8.31 -11.78
C GLY A 46 -7.36 7.25 -12.86
N LEU A 47 -6.89 6.05 -12.49
CA LEU A 47 -6.81 4.91 -13.40
C LEU A 47 -8.21 4.47 -13.87
N PHE A 48 -9.19 4.41 -12.96
CA PHE A 48 -10.58 4.14 -13.33
C PHE A 48 -11.14 5.19 -14.30
N ALA A 49 -10.90 6.48 -14.04
CA ALA A 49 -11.33 7.58 -14.89
C ALA A 49 -10.69 7.47 -16.28
N ALA A 50 -9.38 7.25 -16.36
CA ALA A 50 -8.67 7.06 -17.62
C ALA A 50 -9.23 5.88 -18.42
N ASP A 51 -9.52 4.74 -17.75
CA ASP A 51 -10.15 3.58 -18.39
C ASP A 51 -11.59 3.86 -18.85
N THR A 52 -12.37 4.68 -18.12
CA THR A 52 -13.73 5.06 -18.58
C THR A 52 -13.72 5.99 -19.79
N ILE A 53 -12.78 6.94 -19.82
CA ILE A 53 -12.70 8.01 -20.83
C ILE A 53 -12.07 7.49 -22.12
N ALA A 54 -11.17 6.50 -22.05
CA ALA A 54 -10.65 5.75 -23.19
C ALA A 54 -11.75 4.90 -23.86
N ARG A 55 -12.78 5.56 -24.42
CA ARG A 55 -13.69 4.96 -25.39
C ARG A 55 -12.89 4.75 -26.67
N ARG A 56 -12.63 3.50 -27.04
CA ARG A 56 -12.05 3.18 -28.35
C ARG A 56 -13.15 2.74 -29.30
N GLU A 57 -13.09 3.30 -30.50
CA GLU A 57 -14.05 3.10 -31.58
C GLU A 57 -14.31 1.62 -31.87
N PRO A 58 -15.53 1.26 -32.34
CA PRO A 58 -15.86 -0.12 -32.68
C PRO A 58 -14.93 -0.61 -33.79
N ARG A 59 -13.96 -1.47 -33.45
CA ARG A 59 -13.10 -2.11 -34.45
C ARG A 59 -13.87 -3.27 -35.08
N TRP A 60 -14.38 -3.05 -36.28
CA TRP A 60 -15.31 -3.92 -37.02
C TRP A 60 -14.74 -5.25 -37.54
N LEU A 61 -13.56 -5.70 -37.12
CA LEU A 61 -12.95 -6.95 -37.59
C LEU A 61 -12.65 -7.86 -36.40
N ARG A 62 -13.61 -8.75 -36.12
CA ARG A 62 -13.51 -9.84 -35.12
C ARG A 62 -12.79 -11.03 -35.73
N ALA A 63 -11.54 -11.23 -35.37
CA ALA A 63 -10.99 -12.59 -35.25
C ALA A 63 -11.28 -13.06 -33.82
N ALA A 64 -12.21 -14.00 -33.68
CA ALA A 64 -12.55 -14.58 -32.40
C ALA A 64 -11.53 -15.66 -32.06
N ASP A 65 -10.39 -15.24 -31.50
CA ASP A 65 -9.44 -16.19 -30.92
C ASP A 65 -9.78 -16.40 -29.42
N VAL A 66 -10.42 -17.53 -29.14
CA VAL A 66 -10.87 -17.92 -27.80
C VAL A 66 -9.72 -18.63 -27.10
N VAL A 67 -8.77 -17.85 -26.59
CA VAL A 67 -7.80 -18.35 -25.62
C VAL A 67 -8.38 -18.15 -24.22
N PRO A 68 -8.41 -19.16 -23.34
CA PRO A 68 -8.81 -18.99 -21.94
C PRO A 68 -7.84 -18.06 -21.22
N ARG A 69 -8.21 -16.77 -21.09
CA ARG A 69 -7.37 -15.71 -20.52
C ARG A 69 -7.49 -15.71 -19.00
N ARG A 70 -6.43 -16.10 -18.28
CA ARG A 70 -6.38 -15.99 -16.81
C ARG A 70 -5.82 -14.64 -16.40
N ILE A 71 -6.45 -14.01 -15.41
CA ILE A 71 -6.01 -12.75 -14.78
C ILE A 71 -4.53 -12.83 -14.34
N ARG A 72 -4.09 -14.03 -13.93
CA ARG A 72 -2.73 -14.37 -13.52
C ARG A 72 -1.66 -14.28 -14.61
N ASP A 73 -2.05 -14.08 -15.88
CA ASP A 73 -1.11 -14.00 -16.99
C ASP A 73 -0.78 -12.54 -17.34
N TYR A 74 -1.54 -11.59 -16.80
CA TYR A 74 -1.37 -10.15 -17.01
C TYR A 74 -0.75 -9.43 -15.81
N ALA A 75 -1.02 -9.89 -14.59
CA ALA A 75 -0.42 -9.35 -13.38
C ALA A 75 0.97 -9.99 -13.12
N PRO A 76 1.99 -9.20 -12.73
CA PRO A 76 3.30 -9.73 -12.36
C PRO A 76 3.15 -10.58 -11.09
N ARG A 77 3.15 -11.91 -11.24
CA ARG A 77 2.89 -12.87 -10.15
C ARG A 77 3.80 -12.61 -8.94
N SER A 78 5.09 -12.42 -9.18
CA SER A 78 6.08 -12.15 -8.12
C SER A 78 5.73 -10.91 -7.30
N LEU A 79 5.34 -9.82 -7.95
CA LEU A 79 4.99 -8.56 -7.29
C LEU A 79 3.66 -8.69 -6.54
N THR A 80 2.65 -9.36 -7.13
CA THR A 80 1.40 -9.62 -6.41
C THR A 80 1.59 -10.52 -5.19
N THR A 81 2.43 -11.55 -5.28
CA THR A 81 2.71 -12.43 -4.13
C THR A 81 3.54 -11.74 -3.06
N ALA A 82 4.52 -10.90 -3.46
CA ALA A 82 5.32 -10.12 -2.52
C ALA A 82 4.45 -9.11 -1.76
N SER A 83 3.63 -8.33 -2.47
CA SER A 83 2.72 -7.36 -1.83
C SER A 83 1.64 -8.05 -0.98
N ALA A 84 1.16 -9.24 -1.38
CA ALA A 84 0.26 -10.03 -0.53
C ALA A 84 0.94 -10.53 0.74
N ALA A 85 2.19 -11.01 0.66
CA ALA A 85 2.97 -11.41 1.83
C ALA A 85 3.21 -10.22 2.77
N GLN A 86 3.50 -9.03 2.23
CA GLN A 86 3.63 -7.81 3.01
C GLN A 86 2.32 -7.39 3.69
N ALA A 87 1.18 -7.55 3.02
CA ALA A 87 -0.12 -7.28 3.62
C ALA A 87 -0.40 -8.23 4.81
N VAL A 88 -0.05 -9.51 4.68
CA VAL A 88 -0.16 -10.48 5.77
C VAL A 88 0.80 -10.12 6.92
N ALA A 89 2.04 -9.74 6.61
CA ALA A 89 3.00 -9.30 7.62
C ALA A 89 2.52 -8.04 8.36
N LEU A 90 1.97 -7.07 7.64
CA LEU A 90 1.37 -5.86 8.21
C LEU A 90 0.22 -6.21 9.15
N LEU A 91 -0.70 -7.09 8.74
CA LEU A 91 -1.79 -7.56 9.60
C LEU A 91 -1.26 -8.23 10.87
N GLY A 92 -0.25 -9.09 10.74
CA GLY A 92 0.41 -9.72 11.89
C GLY A 92 1.00 -8.70 12.86
N LEU A 93 1.72 -7.70 12.35
CA LEU A 93 2.30 -6.63 13.17
C LEU A 93 1.21 -5.78 13.84
N LEU A 94 0.12 -5.45 13.14
CA LEU A 94 -1.00 -4.72 13.73
C LEU A 94 -1.70 -5.50 14.83
N ILE A 95 -1.83 -6.83 14.70
CA ILE A 95 -2.38 -7.69 15.75
C ILE A 95 -1.46 -7.67 16.99
N VAL A 96 -0.15 -7.78 16.79
CA VAL A 96 0.84 -7.69 17.88
C VAL A 96 0.82 -6.31 18.53
N ALA A 97 0.77 -5.24 17.73
CA ALA A 97 0.72 -3.89 18.25
C ALA A 97 -0.58 -3.65 19.02
N ALA A 98 -1.72 -4.14 18.53
CA ALA A 98 -3.00 -4.04 19.21
C ALA A 98 -3.05 -4.81 20.53
N SER A 99 -2.48 -6.02 20.58
CA SER A 99 -2.46 -6.85 21.80
C SER A 99 -1.50 -6.33 22.87
N THR A 100 -0.48 -5.57 22.47
CA THR A 100 0.51 -4.97 23.38
C THR A 100 0.22 -3.50 23.70
N ALA A 101 -0.81 -2.91 23.08
CA ALA A 101 -1.16 -1.52 23.30
C ALA A 101 -1.77 -1.30 24.69
N SER A 102 -1.48 -0.12 25.22
CA SER A 102 -1.90 0.40 26.52
C SER A 102 -2.35 1.85 26.37
N ALA A 103 -2.88 2.42 27.45
CA ALA A 103 -3.25 3.83 27.48
C ALA A 103 -2.01 4.73 27.48
N ASP A 104 -2.10 5.88 26.83
CA ASP A 104 -1.04 6.90 26.89
C ASP A 104 -1.02 7.65 28.23
N SER A 105 -0.13 8.64 28.37
CA SER A 105 -0.01 9.47 29.57
C SER A 105 -1.28 10.25 29.90
N ASP A 106 -2.14 10.49 28.91
CA ASP A 106 -3.41 11.20 29.06
C ASP A 106 -4.58 10.23 29.28
N GLY A 107 -4.30 8.93 29.45
CA GLY A 107 -5.31 7.89 29.64
C GLY A 107 -6.02 7.45 28.36
N ARG A 108 -5.57 7.88 27.18
CA ARG A 108 -6.19 7.54 25.89
C ARG A 108 -5.78 6.12 25.48
N PRO A 109 -6.72 5.19 25.30
CA PRO A 109 -6.42 3.78 25.12
C PRO A 109 -5.79 3.48 23.75
N GLY A 110 -4.90 2.49 23.72
CA GLY A 110 -4.44 1.89 22.46
C GLY A 110 -3.38 2.70 21.71
N ARG A 111 -2.68 3.60 22.39
CA ARG A 111 -1.75 4.58 21.79
C ARG A 111 -0.31 4.44 22.26
N ALA A 112 -0.07 3.73 23.37
CA ALA A 112 1.25 3.56 23.95
C ALA A 112 1.56 2.09 24.23
N LEU A 113 2.83 1.76 24.38
CA LEU A 113 3.30 0.48 24.89
C LEU A 113 3.79 0.68 26.32
N SER A 114 3.27 -0.13 27.26
CA SER A 114 3.74 -0.15 28.63
C SER A 114 4.63 -1.36 28.85
N VAL A 115 5.90 -1.12 29.20
CA VAL A 115 6.89 -2.17 29.47
C VAL A 115 7.37 -2.06 30.90
N THR A 116 7.24 -3.13 31.68
CA THR A 116 7.77 -3.16 33.05
C THR A 116 9.16 -3.81 33.05
N CYS A 117 10.16 -3.04 33.42
CA CYS A 117 11.54 -3.47 33.60
C CYS A 117 11.90 -3.50 35.11
N PRO A 118 13.02 -4.12 35.50
CA PRO A 118 13.50 -4.08 36.90
C PRO A 118 13.71 -2.67 37.44
N ALA A 119 14.05 -1.71 36.57
CA ALA A 119 14.26 -0.31 36.92
C ALA A 119 12.96 0.53 36.99
N GLY A 120 11.81 -0.04 36.61
CA GLY A 120 10.52 0.64 36.58
C GLY A 120 9.71 0.37 35.31
N THR A 121 8.54 0.99 35.24
CA THR A 121 7.64 0.91 34.07
C THR A 121 7.93 2.06 33.11
N TYR A 122 8.12 1.71 31.84
CA TYR A 122 8.36 2.64 30.74
C TYR A 122 7.13 2.69 29.86
N LEU A 123 6.71 3.91 29.51
CA LEU A 123 5.62 4.16 28.60
C LEU A 123 6.18 4.69 27.28
N LEU A 124 5.97 3.97 26.19
CA LEU A 124 6.48 4.32 24.87
C LEU A 124 5.34 4.73 23.95
N SER A 125 5.38 5.96 23.44
CA SER A 125 4.40 6.53 22.52
C SER A 125 5.13 7.29 21.41
N PRO A 126 4.66 7.26 20.15
CA PRO A 126 3.45 6.59 19.66
C PRO A 126 3.67 5.09 19.42
N TRP A 127 2.72 4.26 19.86
CA TRP A 127 2.67 2.83 19.54
C TRP A 127 1.57 2.58 18.49
N PRO A 128 1.81 1.76 17.44
CA PRO A 128 0.84 1.53 16.36
C PRO A 128 -0.31 0.60 16.79
N GLY A 129 -0.91 0.88 17.95
CA GLY A 129 -2.07 0.18 18.47
C GLY A 129 -3.37 0.54 17.75
N PRO A 130 -4.53 0.16 18.31
CA PRO A 130 -5.82 0.23 17.62
C PRO A 130 -6.17 1.62 17.08
N HIS A 131 -5.79 2.69 17.79
CA HIS A 131 -6.03 4.08 17.37
C HIS A 131 -5.43 4.38 15.99
N TYR A 132 -4.22 3.87 15.74
CA TYR A 132 -3.49 4.04 14.47
C TYR A 132 -3.76 2.90 13.48
N ALA A 133 -4.21 1.73 13.95
CA ALA A 133 -4.49 0.57 13.10
C ALA A 133 -5.79 0.74 12.29
N VAL A 134 -6.82 1.38 12.85
CA VAL A 134 -8.11 1.59 12.17
C VAL A 134 -7.98 2.29 10.80
N PRO A 135 -7.32 3.46 10.67
CA PRO A 135 -7.14 4.10 9.37
C PRO A 135 -6.40 3.23 8.36
N VAL A 136 -5.36 2.52 8.82
CA VAL A 136 -4.57 1.62 7.98
C VAL A 136 -5.43 0.46 7.45
N LEU A 137 -6.22 -0.18 8.31
CA LEU A 137 -7.12 -1.26 7.92
C LEU A 137 -8.25 -0.78 7.00
N GLY A 138 -8.83 0.38 7.29
CA GLY A 138 -9.86 1.00 6.44
C GLY A 138 -9.31 1.32 5.05
N GLY A 139 -8.14 1.95 4.98
CA GLY A 139 -7.47 2.25 3.71
C GLY A 139 -7.09 0.99 2.93
N LEU A 140 -6.53 -0.02 3.61
CA LEU A 140 -6.12 -1.28 3.00
C LEU A 140 -7.30 -2.06 2.43
N THR A 141 -8.42 -2.14 3.17
CA THR A 141 -9.63 -2.85 2.72
C THR A 141 -10.25 -2.16 1.50
N LEU A 142 -10.44 -0.83 1.58
CA LEU A 142 -10.98 -0.04 0.47
C LEU A 142 -10.10 -0.09 -0.77
N GLY A 143 -8.79 0.10 -0.61
CA GLY A 143 -7.85 0.08 -1.72
C GLY A 143 -7.68 -1.31 -2.35
N THR A 144 -7.71 -2.37 -1.55
CA THR A 144 -7.69 -3.75 -2.06
C THR A 144 -8.96 -4.05 -2.85
N ALA A 145 -10.13 -3.65 -2.35
CA ALA A 145 -11.40 -3.80 -3.06
C ALA A 145 -11.40 -2.99 -4.38
N ALA A 146 -10.94 -1.74 -4.36
CA ALA A 146 -10.85 -0.90 -5.54
C ALA A 146 -9.88 -1.48 -6.59
N CYS A 147 -8.72 -1.98 -6.17
CA CYS A 147 -7.77 -2.66 -7.05
C CYS A 147 -8.36 -3.93 -7.67
N ALA A 148 -9.04 -4.76 -6.87
CA ALA A 148 -9.69 -5.97 -7.36
C ALA A 148 -10.80 -5.66 -8.39
N LEU A 149 -11.62 -4.63 -8.14
CA LEU A 149 -12.64 -4.16 -9.08
C LEU A 149 -12.03 -3.64 -10.38
N LEU A 150 -10.93 -2.89 -10.29
CA LEU A 150 -10.21 -2.37 -11.46
C LEU A 150 -9.67 -3.51 -12.32
N LEU A 151 -9.00 -4.48 -11.70
CA LEU A 151 -8.48 -5.66 -12.39
C LEU A 151 -9.59 -6.49 -13.03
N ARG A 152 -10.72 -6.69 -12.34
CA ARG A 152 -11.90 -7.39 -12.88
C ARG A 152 -12.47 -6.67 -14.09
N ARG A 153 -12.49 -5.34 -14.08
CA ARG A 153 -12.98 -4.53 -15.21
C ARG A 153 -12.05 -4.63 -16.42
N ILE A 154 -10.75 -4.51 -16.21
CA ILE A 154 -9.72 -4.61 -17.25
C ILE A 154 -9.78 -5.99 -17.95
N THR A 155 -10.07 -7.05 -17.20
CA THR A 155 -10.14 -8.42 -17.75
C THR A 155 -11.46 -8.70 -18.46
N ALA A 156 -12.59 -8.18 -17.94
CA ALA A 156 -13.91 -8.34 -18.53
C ALA A 156 -14.10 -7.59 -19.87
N ARG A 157 -13.38 -6.48 -20.08
CA ARG A 157 -13.50 -5.68 -21.31
C ARG A 157 -12.88 -6.40 -22.51
N SER A 158 -13.36 -6.14 -23.73
CA SER A 158 -12.66 -6.52 -24.97
C SER A 158 -11.76 -5.37 -25.43
N GLY A 159 -10.50 -5.64 -25.77
CA GLY A 159 -9.51 -4.60 -26.06
C GLY A 159 -8.08 -5.14 -26.16
N ASP A 160 -7.17 -4.27 -26.60
CA ASP A 160 -5.74 -4.52 -26.82
C ASP A 160 -5.03 -5.10 -25.58
N ASP A 161 -4.30 -6.21 -25.76
CA ASP A 161 -3.69 -6.95 -24.65
C ASP A 161 -2.52 -6.19 -24.00
N ASP A 162 -1.80 -5.36 -24.76
CA ASP A 162 -0.68 -4.56 -24.24
C ASP A 162 -1.16 -3.47 -23.29
N GLN A 163 -2.24 -2.77 -23.65
CA GLN A 163 -2.83 -1.74 -22.81
C GLN A 163 -3.38 -2.33 -21.49
N ARG A 164 -3.95 -3.54 -21.54
CA ARG A 164 -4.38 -4.25 -20.32
C ARG A 164 -3.21 -4.58 -19.41
N ARG A 165 -2.09 -5.08 -19.95
CA ARG A 165 -0.88 -5.37 -19.15
C ARG A 165 -0.35 -4.11 -18.47
N ILE A 166 -0.32 -2.99 -19.19
CA ILE A 166 0.13 -1.69 -18.65
C ILE A 166 -0.79 -1.24 -17.50
N ASN A 167 -2.11 -1.30 -17.68
CA ASN A 167 -3.07 -0.89 -16.66
C ASN A 167 -3.08 -1.84 -15.45
N ALA A 168 -3.01 -3.16 -15.68
CA ALA A 168 -2.92 -4.13 -14.60
C ALA A 168 -1.65 -3.96 -13.77
N ARG A 169 -0.49 -3.73 -14.41
CA ARG A 169 0.77 -3.47 -13.69
C ARG A 169 0.72 -2.19 -12.87
N ALA A 170 0.17 -1.11 -13.44
CA ALA A 170 0.02 0.15 -12.72
C ALA A 170 -0.93 0.01 -11.51
N ALA A 171 -2.04 -0.71 -11.66
CA ALA A 171 -2.97 -0.99 -10.57
C ALA A 171 -2.30 -1.79 -9.43
N VAL A 172 -1.55 -2.84 -9.77
CA VAL A 172 -0.81 -3.64 -8.77
C VAL A 172 0.32 -2.81 -8.14
N GLY A 173 1.01 -1.96 -8.90
CA GLY A 173 2.02 -1.04 -8.37
C GLY A 173 1.43 -0.06 -7.35
N ALA A 174 0.28 0.56 -7.66
CA ALA A 174 -0.42 1.44 -6.73
C ALA A 174 -0.82 0.70 -5.44
N TRP A 175 -1.36 -0.51 -5.56
CA TRP A 175 -1.69 -1.35 -4.42
C TRP A 175 -0.45 -1.74 -3.59
N GLY A 176 0.67 -2.05 -4.26
CA GLY A 176 1.93 -2.36 -3.59
C GLY A 176 2.48 -1.19 -2.77
N ILE A 177 2.37 0.05 -3.25
CA ILE A 177 2.73 1.26 -2.49
C ILE A 177 1.85 1.39 -1.25
N MET A 178 0.53 1.24 -1.43
CA MET A 178 -0.45 1.33 -0.35
C MET A 178 -0.24 0.29 0.76
N VAL A 179 0.30 -0.89 0.43
CA VAL A 179 0.66 -1.91 1.43
C VAL A 179 2.04 -1.66 2.05
N SER A 180 3.02 -1.30 1.22
CA SER A 180 4.42 -1.19 1.65
C SER A 180 4.65 0.01 2.57
N ALA A 181 3.99 1.15 2.31
CA ALA A 181 4.18 2.35 3.11
C ALA A 181 3.68 2.21 4.57
N PRO A 182 2.48 1.68 4.86
CA PRO A 182 2.07 1.41 6.23
C PRO A 182 2.92 0.32 6.90
N LEU A 183 3.35 -0.70 6.15
CA LEU A 183 4.27 -1.72 6.69
C LEU A 183 5.61 -1.11 7.11
N PHE A 184 6.16 -0.20 6.31
CA PHE A 184 7.36 0.56 6.65
C PHE A 184 7.15 1.37 7.93
N ALA A 185 6.06 2.15 8.00
CA ALA A 185 5.75 2.98 9.15
C ALA A 185 5.59 2.15 10.43
N VAL A 186 4.74 1.12 10.41
CA VAL A 186 4.51 0.24 11.57
C VAL A 186 5.80 -0.45 12.01
N SER A 187 6.57 -1.00 11.06
CA SER A 187 7.84 -1.69 11.38
C SER A 187 8.86 -0.73 11.99
N ALA A 188 8.97 0.49 11.46
CA ALA A 188 9.88 1.51 11.96
C ALA A 188 9.48 1.99 13.36
N THR A 189 8.19 2.29 13.59
CA THR A 189 7.69 2.73 14.90
C THR A 189 7.87 1.64 15.96
N MET A 190 7.49 0.39 15.66
CA MET A 190 7.72 -0.72 16.58
C MET A 190 9.21 -0.95 16.84
N GLY A 191 10.06 -0.80 15.81
CA GLY A 191 11.52 -0.95 15.94
C GLY A 191 12.14 0.11 16.84
N LEU A 192 11.74 1.37 16.67
CA LEU A 192 12.15 2.48 17.53
C LEU A 192 11.67 2.29 18.97
N GLY A 193 10.44 1.81 19.17
CA GLY A 193 9.93 1.41 20.48
C GLY A 193 10.80 0.32 21.12
N ALA A 194 11.08 -0.75 20.38
CA ALA A 194 11.90 -1.86 20.86
C ALA A 194 13.34 -1.45 21.21
N LEU A 195 13.93 -0.50 20.47
CA LEU A 195 15.25 0.07 20.75
C LEU A 195 15.27 0.96 22.00
N SER A 196 14.11 1.53 22.36
CA SER A 196 13.99 2.45 23.49
C SER A 196 13.73 1.72 24.82
N VAL A 197 13.57 0.39 24.81
CA VAL A 197 13.37 -0.42 26.01
C VAL A 197 14.72 -0.82 26.62
N PRO A 198 15.04 -0.40 27.86
CA PRO A 198 16.37 -0.64 28.45
C PRO A 198 16.59 -2.07 28.92
N CYS A 199 15.54 -2.86 29.13
CA CYS A 199 15.63 -4.24 29.62
C CYS A 199 15.53 -5.32 28.52
N GLY A 200 16.03 -5.03 27.31
CA GLY A 200 15.96 -5.95 26.16
C GLY A 200 16.88 -7.17 26.29
N GLY A 201 16.31 -8.37 26.19
CA GLY A 201 17.05 -9.64 26.07
C GLY A 201 17.28 -10.09 24.63
N ALA A 202 17.73 -11.34 24.44
CA ALA A 202 17.96 -11.93 23.12
C ALA A 202 16.70 -11.90 22.21
N THR A 203 15.52 -12.05 22.80
CA THR A 203 14.23 -11.95 22.10
C THR A 203 13.98 -10.54 21.53
N ASN A 204 14.38 -9.49 22.25
CA ASN A 204 14.25 -8.11 21.76
C ASN A 204 15.19 -7.86 20.55
N SER A 205 16.41 -8.39 20.60
CA SER A 205 17.36 -8.29 19.48
C SER A 205 16.83 -8.98 18.21
N LEU A 206 16.22 -10.16 18.36
CA LEU A 206 15.54 -10.86 17.26
C LEU A 206 14.36 -10.05 16.72
N ALA A 207 13.54 -9.44 17.58
CA ALA A 207 12.45 -8.57 17.16
C ALA A 207 12.96 -7.35 16.37
N ILE A 208 13.99 -6.67 16.87
CA ILE A 208 14.60 -5.50 16.22
C ILE A 208 15.15 -5.86 14.83
N SER A 209 15.88 -6.97 14.72
CA SER A 209 16.41 -7.42 13.43
C SER A 209 15.30 -7.78 12.43
N GLY A 210 14.23 -8.47 12.89
CA GLY A 210 13.06 -8.75 12.06
C GLY A 210 12.35 -7.48 11.59
N LEU A 211 12.19 -6.49 12.47
CA LEU A 211 11.59 -5.19 12.14
C LEU A 211 12.46 -4.40 11.16
N ALA A 212 13.78 -4.41 11.34
CA ALA A 212 14.73 -3.76 10.41
C ALA A 212 14.67 -4.38 9.01
N LEU A 213 14.56 -5.71 8.91
CA LEU A 213 14.32 -6.40 7.64
C LEU A 213 12.97 -5.99 7.04
N GLY A 214 11.92 -5.89 7.86
CA GLY A 214 10.61 -5.38 7.43
C GLY A 214 10.67 -3.98 6.83
N VAL A 215 11.42 -3.07 7.46
CA VAL A 215 11.69 -1.70 6.97
C VAL A 215 12.41 -1.73 5.63
N LEU A 216 13.48 -2.50 5.49
CA LEU A 216 14.25 -2.58 4.25
C LEU A 216 13.43 -3.16 3.09
N ILE A 217 12.74 -4.29 3.33
CA ILE A 217 11.93 -4.96 2.32
C ILE A 217 10.77 -4.06 1.89
N SER A 218 10.10 -3.40 2.83
CA SER A 218 9.00 -2.48 2.52
C SER A 218 9.47 -1.25 1.73
N ALA A 219 10.59 -0.63 2.10
CA ALA A 219 11.15 0.49 1.35
C ALA A 219 11.56 0.11 -0.08
N MET A 220 12.27 -1.01 -0.25
CA MET A 220 12.65 -1.52 -1.57
C MET A 220 11.43 -1.85 -2.43
N THR A 221 10.41 -2.48 -1.84
CA THR A 221 9.19 -2.85 -2.57
C THR A 221 8.37 -1.61 -2.94
N ALA A 222 8.27 -0.61 -2.06
CA ALA A 222 7.62 0.65 -2.36
C ALA A 222 8.31 1.38 -3.52
N GLY A 223 9.64 1.47 -3.50
CA GLY A 223 10.43 2.05 -4.59
C GLY A 223 10.23 1.31 -5.91
N HIS A 224 10.23 -0.02 -5.88
CA HIS A 224 9.95 -0.83 -7.07
C HIS A 224 8.53 -0.62 -7.61
N CYS A 225 7.53 -0.58 -6.73
CA CYS A 225 6.14 -0.34 -7.11
C CYS A 225 5.94 1.07 -7.69
N LEU A 226 6.64 2.07 -7.15
CA LEU A 226 6.67 3.43 -7.68
C LEU A 226 7.28 3.47 -9.08
N CYS A 227 8.41 2.77 -9.30
CA CYS A 227 9.00 2.65 -10.64
C CYS A 227 8.05 1.99 -11.64
N VAL A 228 7.33 0.93 -11.24
CA VAL A 228 6.32 0.27 -12.09
C VAL A 228 5.14 1.20 -12.39
N LEU A 229 4.75 2.04 -11.44
CA LEU A 229 3.66 3.00 -11.59
C LEU A 229 4.03 4.16 -12.54
N LEU A 230 5.23 4.73 -12.38
CA LEU A 230 5.70 5.90 -13.13
C LEU A 230 6.25 5.55 -14.52
N LEU A 231 6.88 4.38 -14.67
CA LEU A 231 7.55 3.95 -15.91
C LEU A 231 6.99 2.62 -16.46
N PRO A 232 5.67 2.52 -16.71
CA PRO A 232 5.07 1.27 -17.15
C PRO A 232 5.57 0.82 -18.53
N GLN A 233 6.03 1.75 -19.37
CA GLN A 233 6.47 1.50 -20.74
C GLN A 233 7.85 0.82 -20.81
N ALA A 234 8.72 1.06 -19.83
CA ALA A 234 10.04 0.42 -19.77
C ALA A 234 9.93 -1.10 -19.64
N TYR A 235 8.88 -1.60 -18.97
CA TYR A 235 8.64 -3.02 -18.74
C TYR A 235 7.95 -3.76 -19.89
N VAL A 236 7.45 -3.04 -20.91
CA VAL A 236 6.86 -3.65 -22.11
C VAL A 236 7.93 -3.88 -23.18
N LYS A 237 8.91 -2.99 -23.28
CA LYS A 237 9.96 -3.02 -24.32
C LYS A 237 11.03 -4.13 -24.15
N ILE A 238 10.99 -4.87 -23.05
CA ILE A 238 12.05 -5.85 -22.67
C ILE A 238 11.73 -7.28 -23.17
N ARG A 239 10.60 -7.52 -23.85
CA ARG A 239 10.40 -8.81 -24.54
C ARG A 239 10.81 -8.69 -26.01
N PRO A 240 11.86 -9.40 -26.47
CA PRO A 240 12.08 -9.64 -27.90
C PRO A 240 10.97 -10.50 -28.49
#